data_AF-A0A530QPK9-F1
#
_entry.id   AF-A0A530QPK9-F1
#
_cell.length_a   1.000
_cell.length_b   1.000
_cell.length_c   1.000
_cell.angle_alpha   90.00
_cell.angle_beta   90.00
_cell.angle_gamma   90.00
#
_symmetry.space_group_name_H-M   'P 1'
#
loop_
_entity.id
_entity.type
_entity.pdbx_description
1 polymer ?
#
loop_
_entity_poly.entity_id
_entity_poly.type
_entity_poly.pdbx_seq_one_letter_code
_entity_poly.pdbx_strand_id
1 'polypeptide(L)'
;ILCHRVERLRAGVLNVLNIIQTIPSIALFGLLIAPLGWVATHVPGAGALGIRGIGTAPAFVALFLYSLLPVVANTVVGLAGVPRAANDAARGMGMTDRQRLFDVEFPLAFPVILTGIRIVLVQNIGLATIAALIGGGGFGVFVFQGVGQTAMDLVLLGAVPTVALAFAAAIILDAIIEM
;
A
#
# COMPACT_ATOMS: atom_id res chain seq x y z
N ILE A 1 -11.77 8.66 -5.61
CA ILE A 1 -12.98 9.31 -6.20
C ILE A 1 -12.82 10.82 -6.28
N LEU A 2 -12.66 11.57 -5.18
CA LEU A 2 -12.50 13.04 -5.24
C LEU A 2 -11.28 13.46 -6.07
N CYS A 3 -10.16 12.75 -5.96
CA CYS A 3 -8.98 12.97 -6.82
C CYS A 3 -9.24 12.72 -8.31
N HIS A 4 -10.25 11.94 -8.69
CA HIS A 4 -10.62 11.77 -10.10
C HIS A 4 -11.48 12.95 -10.59
N ARG A 5 -12.36 13.49 -9.74
CA ARG A 5 -13.26 14.60 -10.10
C ARG A 5 -12.58 15.96 -10.11
N VAL A 6 -11.52 16.15 -9.32
CA VAL A 6 -10.86 17.45 -9.15
C VAL A 6 -9.37 17.33 -9.50
N GLU A 7 -8.98 17.84 -10.67
CA GLU A 7 -7.60 17.74 -11.17
C GLU A 7 -6.57 18.45 -10.27
N ARG A 8 -6.94 19.56 -9.62
CA ARG A 8 -6.06 20.23 -8.64
C ARG A 8 -5.81 19.36 -7.39
N LEU A 9 -6.85 18.68 -6.90
CA LEU A 9 -6.73 17.77 -5.77
C LEU A 9 -5.91 16.54 -6.15
N ARG A 10 -6.12 16.02 -7.38
CA ARG A 10 -5.30 14.95 -7.96
C ARG A 10 -3.82 15.31 -7.94
N ALA A 11 -3.46 16.44 -8.53
CA ALA A 11 -2.08 16.89 -8.62
C ALA A 11 -1.48 17.09 -7.23
N GLY A 12 -2.20 17.75 -6.32
CA GLY A 12 -1.75 17.95 -4.94
C GLY A 12 -1.50 16.63 -4.20
N VAL A 13 -2.48 15.72 -4.21
CA VAL A 13 -2.37 14.42 -3.53
C VAL A 13 -1.28 13.56 -4.14
N LEU A 14 -1.23 13.41 -5.46
CA LEU A 14 -0.20 12.61 -6.12
C LEU A 14 1.20 13.18 -5.90
N ASN A 15 1.37 14.50 -5.89
CA ASN A 15 2.67 15.11 -5.61
C ASN A 15 3.12 14.85 -4.17
N VAL A 16 2.23 15.02 -3.19
CA VAL A 16 2.53 14.71 -1.77
C VAL A 16 2.91 13.23 -1.61
N LEU A 17 2.12 12.34 -2.21
CA LEU A 17 2.37 10.89 -2.14
C LEU A 17 3.67 10.49 -2.86
N ASN A 18 4.03 11.18 -3.95
CA ASN A 18 5.33 11.00 -4.61
C ASN A 18 6.48 11.41 -3.68
N ILE A 19 6.39 12.56 -3.01
CA ILE A 19 7.42 13.01 -2.06
C ILE A 19 7.65 11.94 -0.99
N ILE A 20 6.58 11.37 -0.44
CA ILE A 20 6.69 10.30 0.56
C ILE A 20 7.45 9.09 -0.01
N GLN A 21 7.14 8.64 -1.23
CA GLN A 21 7.82 7.51 -1.85
C GLN A 21 9.27 7.80 -2.28
N THR A 22 9.68 9.07 -2.41
CA THR A 22 11.08 9.41 -2.66
C THR A 22 11.96 9.29 -1.43
N ILE A 23 11.36 9.27 -0.22
CA ILE A 23 12.09 9.00 1.01
C ILE A 23 12.51 7.52 0.97
N PRO A 24 13.76 7.16 1.28
CA PRO A 24 14.14 5.75 1.44
C PRO A 24 13.37 5.09 2.59
N SER A 25 12.92 3.85 2.42
CA SER A 25 12.06 3.17 3.42
C SER A 25 12.69 3.09 4.81
N ILE A 26 13.99 2.81 4.89
CA ILE A 26 14.77 2.80 6.14
C ILE A 26 14.75 4.19 6.82
N ALA A 27 14.88 5.26 6.03
CA ALA A 27 14.84 6.63 6.54
C ALA A 27 13.43 7.00 7.03
N LEU A 28 12.38 6.62 6.30
CA LEU A 28 11.01 6.83 6.76
C LEU A 28 10.75 6.10 8.07
N PHE A 29 11.19 4.84 8.19
CA PHE A 29 11.08 4.09 9.45
C PHE A 29 11.75 4.83 10.61
N GLY A 30 12.97 5.34 10.41
CA GLY A 30 13.68 6.16 11.41
C GLY A 30 12.94 7.45 11.77
N LEU A 31 12.37 8.14 10.78
CA LEU A 31 11.59 9.37 10.97
C LEU A 31 10.33 9.11 11.81
N LEU A 32 9.70 7.94 11.67
CA LEU A 32 8.51 7.55 12.43
C LEU A 32 8.78 7.19 13.90
N ILE A 33 10.05 6.95 14.30
CA ILE A 33 10.39 6.57 15.68
C ILE A 33 10.01 7.67 16.66
N ALA A 34 10.41 8.92 16.40
CA ALA A 34 10.19 10.02 17.33
C ALA A 34 8.70 10.40 17.47
N PRO A 35 7.92 10.57 16.37
CA PRO A 35 6.48 10.85 16.48
C PRO A 35 5.70 9.75 17.17
N LEU A 36 5.93 8.47 16.82
CA LEU A 36 5.18 7.36 17.42
C LEU A 36 5.60 7.11 18.87
N GLY A 37 6.87 7.32 19.23
CA GLY A 37 7.33 7.30 20.61
C GLY A 37 6.70 8.41 21.46
N TRP A 38 6.56 9.62 20.89
CA TRP A 38 5.87 10.72 21.52
C TRP A 38 4.38 10.41 21.76
N VAL A 39 3.68 9.87 20.75
CA VAL A 39 2.29 9.44 20.89
C VAL A 39 2.14 8.36 21.96
N ALA A 40 3.04 7.37 21.98
CA ALA A 40 3.01 6.29 22.96
C ALA A 40 3.15 6.77 24.41
N THR A 41 3.84 7.89 24.63
CA THR A 41 4.11 8.46 25.96
C THR A 41 3.10 9.50 26.40
N HIS A 42 2.47 10.23 25.46
CA HIS A 42 1.57 11.33 25.76
C HIS A 42 0.08 10.98 25.63
N VAL A 43 -0.26 9.92 24.88
CA VAL A 43 -1.64 9.49 24.69
C VAL A 43 -1.95 8.29 25.61
N PRO A 44 -2.85 8.45 26.61
CA PRO A 44 -3.24 7.35 27.48
C PRO A 44 -3.83 6.19 26.67
N GLY A 45 -3.35 4.97 26.91
CA GLY A 45 -3.82 3.76 26.21
C GLY A 45 -3.17 3.48 24.85
N ALA A 46 -2.44 4.43 24.25
CA ALA A 46 -1.76 4.22 22.95
C ALA A 46 -0.72 3.10 23.00
N GLY A 47 0.08 3.03 24.07
CA GLY A 47 1.05 1.96 24.28
C GLY A 47 0.40 0.58 24.46
N ALA A 48 -0.79 0.52 25.07
CA ALA A 48 -1.57 -0.72 25.22
C ALA A 48 -2.13 -1.22 23.89
N LEU A 49 -2.42 -0.30 22.96
CA LEU A 49 -2.79 -0.60 21.57
C LEU A 49 -1.59 -0.99 20.69
N GLY A 50 -0.38 -1.05 21.25
CA GLY A 50 0.83 -1.44 20.52
C GLY A 50 1.52 -0.30 19.78
N ILE A 51 1.11 0.96 19.96
CA ILE A 51 1.79 2.12 19.38
C ILE A 51 3.10 2.33 20.13
N ARG A 52 4.21 2.23 19.40
CA ARG A 52 5.58 2.39 19.90
C ARG A 52 6.44 3.02 18.82
N GLY A 53 7.57 3.62 19.22
CA GLY A 53 8.54 4.19 18.28
C GLY A 53 9.26 3.14 17.42
N ILE A 54 9.32 1.89 17.86
CA ILE A 54 9.91 0.78 17.11
C ILE A 54 8.93 -0.40 17.09
N GLY A 55 9.09 -1.30 16.13
CA GLY A 55 8.29 -2.50 16.00
C GLY A 55 7.27 -2.46 14.86
N THR A 56 6.13 -3.11 15.08
CA THR A 56 5.08 -3.28 14.07
C THR A 56 4.33 -1.99 13.74
N ALA A 57 4.19 -1.07 14.70
CA ALA A 57 3.48 0.19 14.50
C ALA A 57 4.12 1.09 13.41
N PRO A 58 5.41 1.47 13.50
CA PRO A 58 6.08 2.22 12.44
C PRO A 58 6.14 1.45 11.12
N ALA A 59 6.31 0.12 11.17
CA ALA A 59 6.28 -0.73 9.98
C ALA A 59 4.94 -0.59 9.24
N PHE A 60 3.83 -0.74 9.96
CA PHE A 60 2.48 -0.62 9.40
C PHE A 60 2.21 0.76 8.81
N VAL A 61 2.58 1.82 9.53
CA VAL A 61 2.37 3.20 9.07
C VAL A 61 3.15 3.47 7.78
N ALA A 62 4.41 3.06 7.70
CA ALA A 62 5.21 3.23 6.48
C ALA A 62 4.67 2.40 5.31
N LEU A 63 4.34 1.12 5.54
CA LEU A 63 3.71 0.26 4.53
C LEU A 63 2.43 0.89 3.99
N PHE A 64 1.58 1.40 4.90
CA PHE A 64 0.36 2.11 4.53
C PHE A 64 0.66 3.35 3.69
N LEU A 65 1.60 4.20 4.10
CA LEU A 65 1.98 5.41 3.36
C LEU A 65 2.52 5.10 1.95
N TYR A 66 3.34 4.06 1.81
CA TYR A 66 3.86 3.63 0.50
C TYR A 66 2.76 3.04 -0.38
N SER A 67 1.77 2.38 0.24
CA SER A 67 0.60 1.82 -0.44
C SER A 67 -0.30 2.91 -1.03
N LEU A 68 -0.33 4.11 -0.45
CA LEU A 68 -1.27 5.15 -0.86
C LEU A 68 -1.03 5.60 -2.30
N LEU A 69 0.22 5.81 -2.73
CA LEU A 69 0.46 6.34 -4.08
C LEU A 69 -0.02 5.36 -5.16
N PRO A 70 0.37 4.07 -5.17
CA PRO A 70 -0.10 3.17 -6.22
C PRO A 70 -1.61 2.95 -6.15
N VAL A 71 -2.22 2.87 -4.95
CA VAL A 71 -3.68 2.75 -4.81
C VAL A 71 -4.39 3.96 -5.44
N VAL A 72 -3.99 5.18 -5.07
CA VAL A 72 -4.62 6.41 -5.57
C VAL A 72 -4.37 6.56 -7.07
N ALA A 73 -3.14 6.33 -7.53
CA ALA A 73 -2.77 6.45 -8.94
C ALA A 73 -3.57 5.46 -9.81
N ASN A 74 -3.59 4.17 -9.45
CA ASN A 74 -4.33 3.16 -10.21
C ASN A 74 -5.85 3.39 -10.15
N THR A 75 -6.38 3.88 -9.02
CA THR A 75 -7.81 4.24 -8.92
C THR A 75 -8.16 5.39 -9.85
N VAL A 76 -7.32 6.42 -9.93
CA VAL A 76 -7.55 7.57 -10.82
C VAL A 76 -7.43 7.15 -12.29
N VAL A 77 -6.44 6.32 -12.62
CA VAL A 77 -6.26 5.77 -13.97
C VAL A 77 -7.45 4.89 -14.36
N GLY A 78 -7.92 4.01 -13.47
CA GLY A 78 -9.08 3.15 -13.71
C GLY A 78 -10.35 3.94 -13.98
N LEU A 79 -10.66 4.93 -13.15
CA LEU A 79 -11.83 5.80 -13.35
C LEU A 79 -11.71 6.67 -14.61
N ALA A 80 -10.51 7.14 -14.94
CA ALA A 80 -10.26 7.89 -16.17
C ALA A 80 -10.33 7.01 -17.45
N GLY A 81 -10.10 5.71 -17.31
CA GLY A 81 -10.18 4.73 -18.40
C GLY A 81 -11.60 4.29 -18.75
N VAL A 82 -12.62 4.70 -17.99
CA VAL A 82 -14.02 4.35 -18.27
C VAL A 82 -14.45 4.92 -19.64
N PRO A 83 -14.99 4.10 -20.57
CA PRO A 83 -15.39 4.56 -21.89
C PRO A 83 -16.38 5.73 -21.84
N ARG A 84 -16.14 6.76 -22.64
CA ARG A 84 -17.03 7.94 -22.72
C ARG A 84 -18.46 7.55 -23.08
N ALA A 85 -18.62 6.61 -24.01
CA ALA A 85 -19.93 6.11 -24.43
C ALA A 85 -20.75 5.51 -23.26
N ALA A 86 -20.10 4.80 -22.32
CA ALA A 86 -20.79 4.27 -21.15
C ALA A 86 -21.28 5.39 -20.22
N ASN A 87 -20.46 6.43 -20.04
CA ASN A 87 -20.82 7.60 -19.24
C ASN A 87 -21.94 8.45 -19.87
N ASP A 88 -21.93 8.61 -21.19
CA ASP A 88 -22.96 9.35 -21.93
C ASP A 88 -24.29 8.59 -21.94
N ALA A 89 -24.24 7.26 -22.10
CA ALA A 89 -25.42 6.39 -21.98
C ALA A 89 -26.03 6.47 -20.58
N ALA A 90 -25.22 6.39 -19.52
CA ALA A 90 -25.68 6.52 -18.15
C ALA A 90 -26.36 7.87 -17.88
N ARG A 91 -25.82 8.96 -18.44
CA ARG A 91 -26.45 10.29 -18.39
C ARG A 91 -27.77 10.34 -19.16
N GLY A 92 -27.82 9.76 -20.36
CA GLY A 92 -29.04 9.67 -21.17
C GLY A 92 -30.17 8.88 -20.49
N MET A 93 -29.81 7.92 -19.64
CA MET A 93 -30.72 7.15 -18.79
C MET A 93 -31.21 7.92 -17.54
N GLY A 94 -30.76 9.16 -17.33
CA GLY A 94 -31.16 9.99 -16.17
C GLY A 94 -30.46 9.62 -14.86
N MET A 95 -29.34 8.88 -14.90
CA MET A 95 -28.60 8.51 -13.69
C MET A 95 -27.98 9.75 -13.01
N THR A 96 -28.10 9.82 -11.69
CA THR A 96 -27.38 10.79 -10.87
C THR A 96 -25.88 10.49 -10.83
N ASP A 97 -25.06 11.48 -10.47
CA ASP A 97 -23.60 11.32 -10.32
C ASP A 97 -23.18 10.22 -9.33
N ARG A 98 -24.04 9.87 -8.37
CA ARG A 98 -23.79 8.77 -7.43
C ARG A 98 -24.12 7.41 -8.06
N GLN A 99 -25.27 7.30 -8.71
CA GLN A 99 -25.66 6.08 -9.44
C GLN A 99 -24.64 5.77 -10.54
N ARG A 100 -24.29 6.77 -11.37
CA ARG A 100 -23.27 6.58 -12.40
C ARG A 100 -21.93 6.13 -11.83
N LEU A 101 -21.52 6.68 -10.68
CA LEU A 101 -20.27 6.28 -10.04
C LEU A 101 -20.29 4.82 -9.58
N PHE A 102 -21.32 4.40 -8.85
CA PHE A 102 -21.36 3.06 -8.24
C PHE A 102 -21.83 1.96 -9.21
N ASP A 103 -22.68 2.29 -10.18
CA ASP A 103 -23.31 1.31 -11.07
C ASP A 103 -22.58 1.20 -12.42
N VAL A 104 -21.76 2.19 -12.81
CA VAL A 104 -21.09 2.24 -14.12
C VAL A 104 -19.58 2.46 -13.99
N GLU A 105 -19.15 3.61 -13.45
CA GLU A 105 -17.73 3.96 -13.42
C GLU A 105 -16.91 3.00 -12.54
N PHE A 106 -17.38 2.72 -11.32
CA PHE A 106 -16.65 1.89 -10.36
C PHE A 106 -16.53 0.43 -10.80
N PRO A 107 -17.59 -0.25 -11.28
CA PRO A 107 -17.48 -1.62 -11.82
C PRO A 107 -16.53 -1.70 -13.02
N LEU A 108 -16.59 -0.73 -13.94
CA LEU A 108 -15.70 -0.70 -15.11
C LEU A 108 -14.25 -0.39 -14.74
N ALA A 109 -14.01 0.43 -13.71
CA ALA A 109 -12.68 0.74 -13.21
C ALA A 109 -12.10 -0.35 -12.28
N PHE A 110 -12.93 -1.27 -11.79
CA PHE A 110 -12.59 -2.24 -10.76
C PHE A 110 -11.38 -3.12 -11.12
N PRO A 111 -11.24 -3.68 -12.34
CA PRO A 111 -10.07 -4.49 -12.70
C PRO A 111 -8.74 -3.72 -12.59
N VAL A 112 -8.76 -2.43 -12.93
CA VAL A 112 -7.57 -1.56 -12.82
C VAL A 112 -7.25 -1.24 -11.36
N ILE A 113 -8.28 -1.02 -10.53
CA ILE A 113 -8.10 -0.83 -9.09
C ILE A 113 -7.48 -2.08 -8.45
N LEU A 114 -7.97 -3.27 -8.81
CA LEU A 114 -7.44 -4.55 -8.36
C LEU A 114 -5.98 -4.77 -8.80
N THR A 115 -5.63 -4.37 -10.01
CA THR A 115 -4.24 -4.34 -10.47
C THR A 115 -3.37 -3.49 -9.54
N GLY A 116 -3.86 -2.32 -9.14
CA GLY A 116 -3.20 -1.47 -8.15
C GLY A 116 -3.03 -2.14 -6.78
N ILE A 117 -4.04 -2.86 -6.31
CA ILE A 117 -3.99 -3.62 -5.06
C ILE A 117 -2.94 -4.72 -5.13
N ARG A 118 -2.84 -5.45 -6.25
CA ARG A 118 -1.81 -6.47 -6.46
C ARG A 118 -0.40 -5.89 -6.37
N ILE A 119 -0.15 -4.76 -7.04
CA ILE A 119 1.16 -4.08 -7.00
C ILE A 119 1.54 -3.78 -5.54
N VAL A 120 0.60 -3.21 -4.78
CA VAL A 120 0.79 -2.83 -3.39
C VAL A 120 0.99 -4.04 -2.49
N LEU A 121 0.26 -5.12 -2.73
CA LEU A 121 0.38 -6.37 -1.98
C LEU A 121 1.80 -6.93 -2.08
N VAL A 122 2.32 -7.08 -3.30
CA VAL A 122 3.69 -7.57 -3.55
C VAL A 122 4.73 -6.60 -2.98
N GLN A 123 4.54 -5.30 -3.21
CA GLN A 123 5.42 -4.25 -2.69
C GLN A 123 5.50 -4.30 -1.15
N ASN A 124 4.36 -4.44 -0.47
CA ASN A 124 4.30 -4.48 0.99
C ASN A 124 4.95 -5.72 1.57
N ILE A 125 4.85 -6.89 0.92
CA ILE A 125 5.55 -8.10 1.36
C ILE A 125 7.08 -7.87 1.32
N GLY A 126 7.58 -7.23 0.27
CA GLY A 126 8.98 -6.82 0.17
C GLY A 126 9.38 -5.82 1.26
N LEU A 127 8.62 -4.73 1.43
CA LEU A 127 8.89 -3.69 2.42
C LEU A 127 8.78 -4.20 3.87
N ALA A 128 7.87 -5.14 4.14
CA ALA A 128 7.71 -5.77 5.46
C ALA A 128 8.96 -6.56 5.84
N THR A 129 9.67 -7.13 4.86
CA THR A 129 10.97 -7.78 5.08
C THR A 129 11.97 -6.76 5.62
N ILE A 130 12.05 -5.57 5.01
CA ILE A 130 12.94 -4.48 5.46
C ILE A 130 12.54 -3.98 6.85
N ALA A 131 11.25 -3.97 7.17
CA ALA A 131 10.75 -3.53 8.47
C ALA A 131 11.26 -4.38 9.66
N ALA A 132 11.81 -5.58 9.42
CA ALA A 132 12.51 -6.34 10.45
C ALA A 132 13.67 -5.56 11.09
N LEU A 133 14.31 -4.64 10.36
CA LEU A 133 15.39 -3.77 10.87
C LEU A 133 14.98 -2.88 12.05
N ILE A 134 13.71 -2.50 12.11
CA ILE A 134 13.16 -1.68 13.19
C ILE A 134 12.34 -2.50 14.19
N GLY A 135 12.50 -3.82 14.19
CA GLY A 135 11.77 -4.73 15.08
C GLY A 135 10.37 -5.10 14.60
N GLY A 136 10.04 -4.87 13.32
CA GLY A 136 8.75 -5.27 12.74
C GLY A 136 8.50 -6.78 12.70
N GLY A 137 9.55 -7.60 12.87
CA GLY A 137 9.47 -9.06 12.91
C GLY A 137 9.40 -9.71 11.52
N GLY A 138 8.86 -10.93 11.46
CA GLY A 138 8.67 -11.69 10.21
C GLY A 138 9.95 -12.32 9.65
N PHE A 139 9.87 -12.81 8.42
CA PHE A 139 10.98 -13.51 7.74
C PHE A 139 12.22 -12.62 7.51
N GLY A 140 12.04 -11.30 7.46
CA GLY A 140 13.15 -10.35 7.34
C GLY A 140 14.15 -10.43 8.49
N VAL A 141 13.73 -10.91 9.66
CA VAL A 141 14.65 -11.13 10.80
C VAL A 141 15.77 -12.09 10.42
N PHE A 142 15.44 -13.22 9.77
CA PHE A 142 16.43 -14.19 9.30
C PHE A 142 17.29 -13.62 8.17
N VAL A 143 16.71 -12.83 7.27
CA VAL A 143 17.49 -12.17 6.20
C VAL A 143 18.58 -11.28 6.80
N PHE A 144 18.23 -10.37 7.70
CA PHE A 144 19.20 -9.43 8.26
C PHE A 144 20.16 -10.07 9.26
N GLN A 145 19.72 -11.06 10.04
CA GLN A 145 20.63 -11.84 10.87
C GLN A 145 21.65 -12.59 10.02
N GLY A 146 21.23 -13.18 8.90
CA GLY A 146 22.10 -13.94 8.01
C GLY A 146 23.12 -13.05 7.33
N VAL A 147 22.69 -11.86 6.87
CA VAL A 147 23.61 -10.84 6.34
C VAL A 147 24.62 -10.41 7.41
N GLY A 148 24.17 -10.15 8.64
CA GLY A 148 25.04 -9.73 9.74
C GLY A 148 26.04 -10.82 10.18
N GLN A 149 25.71 -12.09 10.00
CA GLN A 149 26.56 -13.24 10.37
C GLN A 149 27.31 -13.83 9.17
N THR A 150 27.14 -13.28 7.96
CA THR A 150 27.64 -13.87 6.70
C THR A 150 27.15 -15.32 6.50
N ALA A 151 25.98 -15.64 7.03
CA ALA A 151 25.36 -16.96 7.00
C ALA A 151 24.31 -17.03 5.88
N MET A 152 24.72 -17.50 4.71
CA MET A 152 23.88 -17.53 3.50
C MET A 152 22.67 -18.45 3.66
N ASP A 153 22.82 -19.54 4.39
CA ASP A 153 21.73 -20.44 4.79
C ASP A 153 20.62 -19.70 5.55
N LEU A 154 20.98 -18.82 6.50
CA LEU A 154 20.03 -18.02 7.25
C LEU A 154 19.38 -16.93 6.37
N VAL A 155 20.14 -16.34 5.44
CA VAL A 155 19.59 -15.40 4.44
C VAL A 155 18.52 -16.09 3.59
N LEU A 156 18.81 -17.28 3.08
CA LEU A 156 17.89 -18.06 2.26
C LEU A 156 16.65 -18.50 3.06
N LEU A 157 16.83 -18.85 4.34
CA LEU A 157 15.72 -19.18 5.25
C LEU A 157 14.70 -18.04 5.36
N GLY A 158 15.12 -16.77 5.28
CA GLY A 158 14.21 -15.64 5.26
C GLY A 158 13.73 -15.26 3.86
N ALA A 159 14.63 -15.24 2.87
CA ALA A 159 14.35 -14.72 1.53
C ALA A 159 13.41 -15.64 0.73
N VAL A 160 13.65 -16.96 0.75
CA VAL A 160 12.87 -17.94 -0.03
C VAL A 160 11.39 -17.94 0.35
N PRO A 161 10.99 -18.09 1.64
CA PRO A 161 9.57 -18.06 2.00
C PRO A 161 8.93 -16.69 1.75
N THR A 162 9.68 -15.60 1.87
CA THR A 162 9.18 -14.25 1.55
C THR A 162 8.83 -14.13 0.06
N VAL A 163 9.73 -14.57 -0.82
CA VAL A 163 9.49 -14.58 -2.27
C VAL A 163 8.32 -15.50 -2.61
N ALA A 164 8.29 -16.70 -2.04
CA ALA A 164 7.18 -17.63 -2.24
C ALA A 164 5.83 -17.03 -1.81
N LEU A 165 5.79 -16.34 -0.66
CA LEU A 165 4.60 -15.65 -0.17
C LEU A 165 4.17 -14.53 -1.12
N ALA A 166 5.11 -13.71 -1.62
CA ALA A 166 4.81 -12.65 -2.58
C ALA A 166 4.21 -13.19 -3.89
N PHE A 167 4.79 -14.25 -4.43
CA PHE A 167 4.26 -14.91 -5.63
C PHE A 167 2.90 -15.55 -5.38
N ALA A 168 2.74 -16.31 -4.29
CA ALA A 168 1.48 -16.94 -3.95
C ALA A 168 0.37 -15.90 -3.76
N ALA A 169 0.64 -14.81 -3.03
CA ALA A 169 -0.31 -13.74 -2.81
C ALA A 169 -0.72 -13.05 -4.13
N ALA A 170 0.23 -12.80 -5.03
CA ALA A 170 -0.05 -12.24 -6.35
C ALA A 170 -0.92 -13.18 -7.20
N ILE A 171 -0.55 -14.46 -7.29
CA ILE A 171 -1.26 -15.46 -8.09
C ILE A 171 -2.68 -15.69 -7.56
N ILE A 172 -2.85 -15.81 -6.25
CA ILE A 172 -4.17 -15.98 -5.63
C ILE A 172 -5.05 -14.76 -5.94
N LEU A 173 -4.50 -13.56 -5.83
CA LEU A 173 -5.26 -12.35 -6.13
C LEU A 173 -5.64 -12.28 -7.62
N ASP A 174 -4.72 -12.58 -8.53
CA ASP A 174 -5.01 -12.65 -9.97
C ASP A 174 -6.12 -13.67 -10.28
N ALA A 175 -6.03 -14.87 -9.69
CA ALA A 175 -7.02 -15.92 -9.87
C ALA A 175 -8.42 -15.50 -9.37
N ILE A 176 -8.49 -14.72 -8.28
CA ILE A 176 -9.76 -14.16 -7.77
C ILE A 176 -10.31 -13.09 -8.72
N ILE A 177 -9.46 -12.34 -9.41
CA ILE A 177 -9.86 -11.28 -10.33
C ILE A 177 -10.40 -11.86 -11.64
N GLU A 178 -9.87 -12.99 -12.10
CA GLU A 178 -10.28 -13.65 -13.34
C GLU A 178 -11.53 -14.55 -13.21
N MET A 179 -11.96 -14.83 -11.97
CA MET A 179 -13.13 -15.67 -11.63
C MET A 179 -14.45 -14.90 -11.72
#